data_AF-A0A955Z1G3-F1
#
_entry.id   AF-A0A955Z1G3-F1
#
_cell.length_a   1.000
_cell.length_b   1.000
_cell.length_c   1.000
_cell.angle_alpha   90.00
_cell.angle_beta   90.00
_cell.angle_gamma   90.00
#
_symmetry.space_group_name_H-M   'P 1'
#
loop_
_entity.id
_entity.type
_entity.pdbx_description
1 polymer ?
#
loop_
_entity_poly.entity_id
_entity_poly.type
_entity_poly.pdbx_seq_one_letter_code
_entity_poly.pdbx_strand_id
1 'polypeptide(L)'
;MSPRRSFDSDPTSAAAPAPSWQRWAVLVVVALALAGAVALYLTGGPTAPSLRELPTYRVTARGVRVDLAPTDPSSSARLRLRAGATSFEVLLRPSEIVPYRVVAYTFVAAEAGEPRAAAVETVVSPDGTVRVTGAVGALADAAELRVVIGAPDVLASERSARDSARTPSSPARGLRVVVVAIERD
;
A
#
# COMPACT_ATOMS: atom_id res chain seq x y z
N MET A 1 -59.96 -58.38 -19.10
CA MET A 1 -59.05 -59.07 -18.16
C MET A 1 -57.86 -58.14 -18.00
N SER A 2 -57.91 -57.26 -16.99
CA SER A 2 -57.00 -56.13 -16.85
C SER A 2 -56.10 -56.35 -15.62
N PRO A 3 -54.76 -56.25 -15.74
CA PRO A 3 -53.88 -56.43 -14.60
C PRO A 3 -53.87 -55.18 -13.72
N ARG A 4 -54.12 -55.39 -12.42
CA ARG A 4 -53.94 -54.37 -11.37
C ARG A 4 -52.43 -54.10 -11.23
N ARG A 5 -51.98 -52.88 -11.58
CA ARG A 5 -50.65 -52.39 -11.17
C ARG A 5 -50.73 -51.96 -9.71
N SER A 6 -50.08 -52.73 -8.86
CA SER A 6 -49.75 -52.38 -7.48
C SER A 6 -48.79 -51.20 -7.48
N PHE A 7 -49.19 -50.09 -6.84
CA PHE A 7 -48.31 -49.00 -6.45
C PHE A 7 -47.50 -49.49 -5.25
N ASP A 8 -46.27 -49.95 -5.49
CA ASP A 8 -45.29 -50.08 -4.42
C ASP A 8 -44.95 -48.66 -3.95
N SER A 9 -45.22 -48.41 -2.68
CA SER A 9 -44.83 -47.18 -2.01
C SER A 9 -43.34 -47.29 -1.75
N ASP A 10 -42.54 -46.48 -2.46
CA ASP A 10 -41.11 -46.34 -2.17
C ASP A 10 -40.93 -46.06 -0.68
N PRO A 11 -40.15 -46.88 0.06
CA PRO A 11 -39.84 -46.57 1.43
C PRO A 11 -39.07 -45.25 1.41
N THR A 12 -39.67 -44.24 2.03
CA THR A 12 -39.01 -43.00 2.41
C THR A 12 -37.66 -43.38 3.02
N SER A 13 -36.60 -43.19 2.24
CA SER A 13 -35.23 -43.45 2.64
C SER A 13 -34.88 -42.38 3.66
N ALA A 14 -35.23 -42.64 4.91
CA ALA A 14 -34.85 -41.81 6.04
C ALA A 14 -33.33 -41.89 6.17
N ALA A 15 -32.64 -40.93 5.55
CA ALA A 15 -31.21 -40.76 5.69
C ALA A 15 -30.89 -40.69 7.18
N ALA A 16 -30.17 -41.69 7.68
CA ALA A 16 -29.78 -41.77 9.08
C ALA A 16 -29.03 -40.47 9.47
N PRO A 17 -29.34 -39.87 10.63
CA PRO A 17 -28.69 -38.65 11.05
C PRO A 17 -27.18 -38.91 11.20
N ALA A 18 -26.38 -38.20 10.39
CA ALA A 18 -24.93 -38.30 10.45
C ALA A 18 -24.46 -38.08 11.89
N PRO A 19 -23.58 -38.96 12.41
CA PRO A 19 -23.19 -38.91 13.81
C PRO A 19 -22.50 -37.57 14.12
N SER A 20 -22.85 -36.98 15.27
CA SER A 20 -22.51 -35.60 15.63
C SER A 20 -21.01 -35.31 15.61
N TRP A 21 -20.15 -36.31 15.83
CA TRP A 21 -18.69 -36.18 15.77
C TRP A 21 -18.16 -35.87 14.35
N GLN A 22 -18.84 -36.31 13.29
CA GLN A 22 -18.48 -35.96 11.90
C GLN A 22 -18.65 -34.46 11.64
N ARG A 23 -19.66 -33.82 12.23
CA ARG A 23 -19.88 -32.37 12.07
C ARG A 23 -18.74 -31.57 12.68
N TRP A 24 -18.24 -31.98 13.84
CA TRP A 24 -17.08 -31.36 14.48
C TRP A 24 -15.80 -31.54 13.66
N ALA A 25 -15.56 -32.72 13.11
CA ALA A 25 -14.42 -32.97 12.23
C ALA A 25 -14.45 -32.08 10.98
N VAL A 26 -15.62 -31.92 10.34
CA VAL A 26 -15.79 -31.05 9.18
C VAL A 26 -15.50 -29.59 9.53
N LEU A 27 -16.01 -29.08 10.65
CA LEU A 27 -15.75 -27.69 11.07
C LEU A 27 -14.26 -27.42 11.33
N VAL A 28 -13.55 -28.36 11.95
CA VAL A 28 -12.11 -28.24 12.21
C VAL A 28 -11.32 -28.24 10.91
N VAL A 29 -11.64 -29.14 9.97
CA VAL A 29 -10.99 -29.21 8.66
C VAL A 29 -11.24 -27.94 7.85
N VAL A 30 -12.48 -27.42 7.86
CA VAL A 30 -12.81 -26.16 7.16
C VAL A 30 -12.05 -24.98 7.76
N ALA A 31 -11.94 -24.88 9.09
CA ALA A 31 -11.18 -23.83 9.75
C ALA A 31 -9.68 -23.91 9.42
N LEU A 32 -9.09 -25.11 9.42
CA LEU A 32 -7.69 -25.33 9.04
C LEU A 32 -7.44 -25.01 7.56
N ALA A 33 -8.34 -25.41 6.66
CA ALA A 33 -8.24 -25.08 5.24
C ALA A 33 -8.32 -23.57 5.00
N LEU A 34 -9.22 -22.88 5.69
CA LEU A 34 -9.34 -21.43 5.62
C LEU A 34 -8.08 -20.73 6.15
N ALA A 35 -7.57 -21.16 7.31
CA ALA A 35 -6.33 -20.62 7.88
C ALA A 35 -5.14 -20.85 6.94
N GLY A 36 -5.03 -22.04 6.34
CA GLY A 36 -4.02 -22.36 5.34
C GLY A 36 -4.13 -21.50 4.08
N ALA A 37 -5.36 -21.27 3.58
CA ALA A 37 -5.60 -20.40 2.44
C ALA A 37 -5.23 -18.93 2.74
N VAL A 38 -5.55 -18.43 3.93
CA VAL A 38 -5.14 -17.08 4.38
C VAL A 38 -3.62 -17.00 4.49
N ALA A 39 -2.97 -18.01 5.08
CA ALA A 39 -1.52 -18.05 5.18
C ALA A 39 -0.85 -18.08 3.79
N LEU A 40 -1.35 -18.90 2.86
CA LEU A 40 -0.87 -18.95 1.48
C LEU A 40 -1.16 -17.66 0.71
N TYR A 41 -2.28 -16.98 0.96
CA TYR A 41 -2.57 -15.68 0.37
C TYR A 41 -1.61 -14.59 0.88
N LEU A 42 -1.28 -14.62 2.17
CA LEU A 42 -0.35 -13.67 2.80
C LEU A 42 1.11 -13.94 2.42
N THR A 43 1.50 -15.21 2.24
CA THR A 43 2.89 -15.62 1.98
C THR A 43 3.20 -15.87 0.50
N GLY A 44 2.21 -16.33 -0.26
CA GLY A 44 2.31 -16.70 -1.67
C GLY A 44 1.86 -15.59 -2.63
N GLY A 45 1.72 -14.35 -2.15
CA GLY A 45 1.59 -13.20 -3.02
C GLY A 45 2.69 -13.24 -4.10
N PRO A 46 2.38 -12.95 -5.37
CA PRO A 46 3.29 -13.19 -6.48
C PRO A 46 4.65 -12.57 -6.16
N THR A 47 5.66 -13.43 -6.07
CA THR A 47 7.07 -13.03 -5.94
C THR A 47 7.38 -12.18 -7.17
N ALA A 48 7.24 -10.87 -7.02
CA ALA A 48 7.54 -9.95 -8.09
C ALA A 48 9.03 -10.14 -8.43
N PRO A 49 9.42 -10.25 -9.71
CA PRO A 49 10.82 -10.30 -10.07
C PRO A 49 11.47 -9.02 -9.51
N SER A 50 12.40 -9.21 -8.59
CA SER A 50 13.06 -8.24 -7.69
C SER A 50 13.91 -7.17 -8.40
N LEU A 51 13.61 -6.87 -9.66
CA LEU A 51 14.40 -6.04 -10.56
C LEU A 51 13.56 -5.17 -11.50
N ARG A 52 12.24 -5.02 -11.27
CA ARG A 52 11.42 -4.12 -12.10
C ARG A 52 11.67 -2.67 -11.70
N GLU A 53 11.97 -1.85 -12.70
CA GLU A 53 12.09 -0.41 -12.52
C GLU A 53 10.74 0.17 -12.08
N LEU A 54 10.76 1.06 -11.09
CA LEU A 54 9.57 1.79 -10.68
C LEU A 54 9.30 2.90 -11.70
N PRO A 55 8.02 3.12 -12.09
CA PRO A 55 7.68 4.21 -12.99
C PRO A 55 7.99 5.56 -12.36
N THR A 56 8.01 6.59 -13.19
CA THR A 56 8.14 7.98 -12.74
C THR A 56 6.89 8.36 -11.94
N TYR A 57 7.05 9.12 -10.86
CA TYR A 57 5.92 9.59 -10.06
C TYR A 57 5.68 11.07 -10.32
N ARG A 58 4.44 11.42 -10.68
CA ARG A 58 3.97 12.80 -10.72
C ARG A 58 3.58 13.22 -9.32
N VAL A 59 4.17 14.32 -8.84
CA VAL A 59 3.91 14.87 -7.52
C VAL A 59 2.84 15.94 -7.61
N THR A 60 1.87 15.88 -6.71
CA THR A 60 0.84 16.90 -6.51
C THR A 60 0.82 17.25 -5.04
N ALA A 61 1.18 18.47 -4.67
CA ALA A 61 1.18 18.93 -3.29
C ALA A 61 0.05 19.94 -3.05
N ARG A 62 -0.65 19.84 -1.92
CA ARG A 62 -1.75 20.74 -1.53
C ARG A 62 -1.57 21.18 -0.07
N GLY A 63 -1.60 22.50 0.14
CA GLY A 63 -1.50 23.16 1.44
C GLY A 63 -2.56 24.24 1.65
N VAL A 64 -3.83 23.96 1.30
CA VAL A 64 -5.03 24.84 1.43
C VAL A 64 -5.31 25.78 0.21
N ARG A 65 -5.50 25.18 -0.98
CA ARG A 65 -5.79 25.74 -2.34
C ARG A 65 -4.60 26.36 -3.09
N VAL A 66 -4.21 25.73 -4.21
CA VAL A 66 -3.34 26.31 -5.25
C VAL A 66 -3.77 25.82 -6.63
N ASP A 67 -3.81 26.76 -7.58
CA ASP A 67 -3.93 26.52 -9.02
C ASP A 67 -2.75 25.69 -9.54
N LEU A 68 -3.06 24.57 -10.19
CA LEU A 68 -2.05 23.67 -10.74
C LEU A 68 -1.45 24.26 -12.02
N ALA A 69 -0.15 24.57 -11.99
CA ALA A 69 0.68 24.44 -13.18
C ALA A 69 1.36 23.06 -13.13
N PRO A 70 1.38 22.30 -14.24
CA PRO A 70 2.10 21.02 -14.29
C PRO A 70 3.60 21.29 -14.21
N THR A 71 4.21 20.99 -13.07
CA THR A 71 5.66 20.96 -12.91
C THR A 71 6.23 19.77 -13.68
N ASP A 72 7.22 20.07 -14.53
CA ASP A 72 8.05 19.15 -15.31
C ASP A 72 8.54 17.97 -14.43
N PRO A 73 8.48 16.69 -14.87
CA PRO A 73 8.93 15.52 -14.07
C PRO A 73 10.41 15.53 -13.64
N SER A 74 11.20 16.48 -14.13
CA SER A 74 12.61 16.70 -13.74
C SER A 74 12.80 17.78 -12.66
N SER A 75 11.74 18.52 -12.32
CA SER A 75 11.77 19.61 -11.33
C SER A 75 11.36 19.09 -9.96
N SER A 76 12.16 19.41 -8.93
CA SER A 76 11.81 19.17 -7.53
C SER A 76 10.44 19.77 -7.23
N ALA A 77 9.50 18.92 -6.83
CA ALA A 77 8.18 19.37 -6.45
C ALA A 77 8.28 20.25 -5.20
N ARG A 78 7.44 21.28 -5.12
CA ARG A 78 7.44 22.23 -4.00
C ARG A 78 6.11 22.17 -3.27
N LEU A 79 6.17 22.01 -1.95
CA LEU A 79 5.06 22.12 -1.04
C LEU A 79 5.09 23.52 -0.41
N ARG A 80 4.18 24.39 -0.83
CA ARG A 80 3.98 25.71 -0.21
C ARG A 80 3.03 25.61 0.97
N LEU A 81 3.51 26.02 2.14
CA LEU A 81 2.77 26.08 3.38
C LEU A 81 2.36 27.54 3.63
N ARG A 82 1.06 27.82 3.56
CA ARG A 82 0.53 29.15 3.86
C ARG A 82 0.50 29.42 5.37
N ALA A 83 0.63 30.68 5.74
CA ALA A 83 0.36 31.14 7.10
C ALA A 83 -1.04 30.68 7.56
N GLY A 84 -1.10 30.00 8.70
CA GLY A 84 -2.34 29.48 9.27
C GLY A 84 -2.81 28.12 8.73
N ALA A 85 -2.06 27.48 7.81
CA ALA A 85 -2.36 26.10 7.40
C ALA A 85 -2.15 25.13 8.57
N THR A 86 -3.15 24.28 8.83
CA THR A 86 -3.09 23.27 9.91
C THR A 86 -2.68 21.89 9.41
N SER A 87 -2.99 21.58 8.14
CA SER A 87 -2.72 20.29 7.51
C SER A 87 -2.21 20.44 6.07
N PHE A 88 -1.53 19.40 5.59
CA PHE A 88 -1.08 19.29 4.21
C PHE A 88 -1.40 17.91 3.61
N GLU A 89 -1.41 17.84 2.28
CA GLU A 89 -1.56 16.61 1.50
C GLU A 89 -0.53 16.59 0.37
N VAL A 90 0.17 15.46 0.22
CA VAL A 90 1.04 15.18 -0.94
C VAL A 90 0.56 13.91 -1.60
N LEU A 91 0.26 13.98 -2.89
CA LEU A 91 -0.22 12.89 -3.71
C LEU A 91 0.81 12.57 -4.80
N LEU A 92 1.36 11.37 -4.75
CA LEU A 92 2.32 10.83 -5.70
C LEU A 92 1.60 9.83 -6.59
N ARG A 93 1.41 10.16 -7.86
CA ARG A 93 0.75 9.29 -8.83
C ARG A 93 1.80 8.69 -9.78
N PRO A 94 1.87 7.37 -9.94
CA PRO A 94 2.76 6.79 -10.93
C PRO A 94 2.29 7.18 -12.35
N SER A 95 3.23 7.32 -13.28
CA SER A 95 2.92 7.60 -14.69
C SER A 95 2.19 6.45 -15.39
N GLU A 96 2.36 5.24 -14.85
CA GLU A 96 1.78 3.99 -15.33
C GLU A 96 1.29 3.17 -14.13
N ILE A 97 0.28 2.33 -14.33
CA ILE A 97 -0.23 1.44 -13.27
C ILE A 97 0.89 0.50 -12.82
N VAL A 98 1.14 0.42 -11.52
CA VAL A 98 2.15 -0.50 -10.97
C VAL A 98 1.50 -1.88 -10.81
N PRO A 99 1.95 -2.92 -11.54
CA PRO A 99 1.29 -4.24 -11.52
C PRO A 99 1.68 -5.09 -10.29
N TYR A 100 2.30 -4.48 -9.28
CA TYR A 100 2.80 -5.15 -8.08
C TYR A 100 2.60 -4.27 -6.85
N ARG A 101 2.61 -4.90 -5.67
CA ARG A 101 2.49 -4.19 -4.40
C ARG A 101 3.71 -3.30 -4.19
N VAL A 102 3.48 -2.05 -3.81
CA VAL A 102 4.52 -1.12 -3.36
C VAL A 102 4.34 -0.76 -1.90
N VAL A 103 5.42 -0.36 -1.24
CA VAL A 103 5.43 0.23 0.09
C VAL A 103 6.06 1.60 0.02
N ALA A 104 5.62 2.50 0.90
CA ALA A 104 6.13 3.86 0.98
C ALA A 104 6.45 4.23 2.42
N TYR A 105 7.60 4.85 2.63
CA TYR A 105 8.01 5.45 3.90
C TYR A 105 8.23 6.93 3.71
N THR A 106 7.92 7.71 4.74
CA THR A 106 8.01 9.17 4.67
C THR A 106 8.93 9.70 5.74
N PHE A 107 9.87 10.53 5.30
CA PHE A 107 10.87 11.16 6.13
C PHE A 107 10.85 12.66 5.94
N VAL A 108 11.24 13.40 6.96
CA VAL A 108 11.53 14.83 6.87
C VAL A 108 13.02 15.04 7.11
N ALA A 109 13.60 16.02 6.40
CA ALA A 109 14.99 16.40 6.54
C ALA A 109 15.11 17.93 6.62
N ALA A 110 16.02 18.42 7.46
CA ALA A 110 16.54 19.77 7.33
C ALA A 110 17.55 19.84 6.17
N GLU A 111 17.93 21.04 5.72
CA GLU A 111 18.74 21.27 4.51
C GLU A 111 20.05 20.45 4.47
N ALA A 112 20.67 20.19 5.63
CA ALA A 112 21.83 19.31 5.78
C ALA A 112 21.63 18.26 6.90
N GLY A 113 20.39 17.98 7.28
CA GLY A 113 20.07 17.12 8.41
C GLY A 113 19.90 15.65 8.03
N GLU A 114 20.06 14.74 9.01
CA GLU A 114 19.68 13.35 8.82
C GLU A 114 18.16 13.20 8.64
N PRO A 115 17.69 12.39 7.66
CA PRO A 115 16.27 12.10 7.51
C PRO A 115 15.71 11.41 8.75
N ARG A 116 14.66 11.97 9.34
CA ARG A 116 13.91 11.39 10.45
C ARG A 116 12.52 10.97 9.99
N ALA A 117 11.95 9.96 10.63
CA ALA A 117 10.58 9.52 10.34
C ALA A 117 9.61 10.69 10.53
N ALA A 118 8.74 10.90 9.55
CA ALA A 118 7.71 11.93 9.62
C ALA A 118 6.51 11.42 10.41
N ALA A 119 5.96 12.24 11.32
CA ALA A 119 4.71 11.94 12.03
C ALA A 119 3.50 12.24 11.13
N VAL A 120 3.35 11.45 10.08
CA VAL A 120 2.35 11.63 9.01
C VAL A 120 1.69 10.30 8.69
N GLU A 121 0.49 10.37 8.12
CA GLU A 121 -0.19 9.21 7.57
C GLU A 121 0.24 9.00 6.12
N THR A 122 0.67 7.77 5.80
CA THR A 122 1.04 7.38 4.44
C THR A 122 0.17 6.20 3.99
N VAL A 123 -0.64 6.44 2.97
CA VAL A 123 -1.55 5.45 2.39
C VAL A 123 -1.09 5.12 0.97
N VAL A 124 -0.96 3.84 0.68
CA VAL A 124 -0.62 3.33 -0.65
C VAL A 124 -1.84 2.61 -1.22
N SER A 125 -2.33 3.04 -2.38
CA SER A 125 -3.44 2.39 -3.07
C SER A 125 -2.97 1.24 -3.98
N PRO A 126 -3.89 0.36 -4.41
CA PRO A 126 -3.54 -0.81 -5.23
C PRO A 126 -2.91 -0.50 -6.59
N ASP A 127 -3.15 0.70 -7.14
CA ASP A 127 -2.57 1.19 -8.39
C ASP A 127 -1.13 1.74 -8.23
N GLY A 128 -0.63 1.82 -7.00
CA GLY A 128 0.67 2.39 -6.65
C GLY A 128 0.64 3.88 -6.30
N THR A 129 -0.54 4.54 -6.28
CA THR A 129 -0.62 5.93 -5.83
C THR A 129 -0.30 6.02 -4.33
N VAL A 130 0.54 6.98 -3.95
CA VAL A 130 0.92 7.23 -2.55
C VAL A 130 0.34 8.56 -2.11
N ARG A 131 -0.46 8.54 -1.05
CA ARG A 131 -1.01 9.74 -0.41
C ARG A 131 -0.36 9.91 0.96
N VAL A 132 0.24 11.07 1.18
CA VAL A 132 0.83 11.48 2.46
C VAL A 132 0.00 12.64 3.01
N THR A 133 -0.54 12.47 4.22
CA THR A 133 -1.34 13.48 4.90
C THR A 133 -0.80 13.72 6.31
N GLY A 134 -0.75 14.97 6.74
CA GLY A 134 -0.21 15.30 8.06
C GLY A 134 -0.52 16.71 8.52
N ALA A 135 -0.23 16.97 9.80
CA ALA A 135 -0.28 18.31 10.36
C ALA A 135 0.94 19.12 9.93
N VAL A 136 0.78 20.40 9.67
CA VAL A 136 1.90 21.31 9.31
C VAL A 136 2.97 21.34 10.41
N GLY A 137 2.59 21.17 11.68
CA GLY A 137 3.53 21.07 12.80
C GLY A 137 4.51 19.88 12.70
N ALA A 138 4.15 18.80 12.01
CA ALA A 138 5.06 17.69 11.75
C ALA A 138 6.22 18.06 10.80
N LEU A 139 6.09 19.19 10.10
CA LEU A 139 7.07 19.73 9.17
C LEU A 139 7.84 20.92 9.76
N ALA A 140 7.64 21.32 11.02
CA ALA A 140 8.12 22.60 11.56
C ALA A 140 9.59 22.92 11.22
N ASP A 141 10.50 21.97 11.41
CA ASP A 141 11.95 22.15 11.18
C ASP A 141 12.44 21.51 9.86
N ALA A 142 11.53 21.10 8.99
CA ALA A 142 11.86 20.39 7.76
C ALA A 142 12.07 21.36 6.59
N ALA A 143 13.19 21.22 5.88
CA ALA A 143 13.40 21.86 4.58
C ALA A 143 12.81 21.01 3.44
N GLU A 144 12.78 19.69 3.63
CA GLU A 144 12.32 18.74 2.63
C GLU A 144 11.49 17.62 3.26
N LEU A 145 10.51 17.14 2.50
CA LEU A 145 9.81 15.88 2.71
C LEU A 145 10.32 14.86 1.69
N ARG A 146 10.82 13.72 2.17
CA ARG A 146 11.34 12.64 1.33
C ARG A 146 10.43 11.43 1.43
N VAL A 147 9.86 11.01 0.31
CA VAL A 147 9.02 9.81 0.23
C VAL A 147 9.79 8.72 -0.51
N VAL A 148 10.07 7.64 0.19
CA VAL A 148 10.80 6.48 -0.34
C VAL A 148 9.78 5.43 -0.72
N ILE A 149 9.67 5.14 -2.02
CA ILE A 149 8.74 4.19 -2.60
C ILE A 149 9.55 3.02 -3.15
N GLY A 150 9.11 1.80 -2.87
CA GLY A 150 9.85 0.60 -3.25
C GLY A 150 8.99 -0.65 -3.24
N ALA A 151 9.51 -1.70 -3.85
CA ALA A 151 8.96 -3.03 -3.65
C ALA A 151 9.21 -3.48 -2.19
N PRO A 152 8.33 -4.31 -1.58
CA PRO A 152 8.44 -4.71 -0.18
C PRO A 152 9.74 -5.45 0.17
N ASP A 153 10.29 -6.20 -0.78
CA ASP A 153 11.55 -6.94 -0.67
C ASP A 153 12.78 -6.00 -0.73
N VAL A 154 12.70 -4.93 -1.53
CA VAL A 154 13.75 -3.89 -1.59
C VAL A 154 13.72 -3.01 -0.34
N LEU A 155 12.52 -2.64 0.12
CA LEU A 155 12.29 -1.86 1.34
C LEU A 155 11.90 -2.75 2.51
N ALA A 156 12.77 -3.73 2.79
CA ALA A 156 12.56 -4.73 3.83
C ALA A 156 12.38 -4.15 5.25
N SER A 157 12.83 -2.91 5.49
CA SER A 157 12.69 -2.23 6.78
C SER A 157 12.67 -0.71 6.65
N GLU A 158 12.13 -0.03 7.68
CA GLU A 158 12.23 1.43 7.79
C GLU A 158 13.68 1.92 7.82
N ARG A 159 14.61 1.14 8.39
CA ARG A 159 16.04 1.46 8.41
C ARG A 159 16.60 1.54 6.99
N SER A 160 16.30 0.54 6.15
CA SER A 160 16.71 0.52 4.73
C SER A 160 16.11 1.69 3.94
N ALA A 161 14.84 2.03 4.23
CA ALA A 161 14.19 3.19 3.63
C ALA A 161 14.86 4.50 4.07
N ARG A 162 15.24 4.64 5.34
CA ARG A 162 15.93 5.81 5.87
C ARG A 162 17.33 5.97 5.27
N ASP A 163 18.07 4.88 5.13
CA ASP A 163 19.38 4.90 4.47
C ASP A 163 19.26 5.35 3.01
N SER A 164 18.22 4.88 2.30
CA SER A 164 17.93 5.34 0.95
C SER A 164 17.53 6.82 0.90
N ALA A 165 16.82 7.31 1.92
CA ALA A 165 16.44 8.72 2.03
C ALA A 165 17.65 9.66 2.21
N ARG A 166 18.82 9.17 2.66
CA ARG A 166 20.05 9.97 2.83
C ARG A 166 20.68 10.35 1.50
N THR A 167 20.59 9.48 0.49
CA THR A 167 21.21 9.66 -0.82
C THR A 167 20.16 9.65 -1.94
N PRO A 168 19.36 10.71 -2.09
CA PRO A 168 18.26 10.77 -3.05
C PRO A 168 18.72 10.76 -4.53
N SER A 169 20.02 10.96 -4.79
CA SER A 169 20.56 11.27 -6.12
C SER A 169 20.70 10.07 -7.06
N SER A 170 20.38 8.84 -6.65
CA SER A 170 20.52 7.67 -7.53
C SER A 170 19.26 6.80 -7.51
N PRO A 171 18.58 6.63 -8.67
CA PRO A 171 17.58 5.58 -8.78
C PRO A 171 18.24 4.22 -8.64
N ALA A 172 18.02 3.57 -7.50
CA ALA A 172 18.26 2.14 -7.39
C ALA A 172 17.10 1.39 -8.05
N ARG A 173 17.38 0.24 -8.68
CA ARG A 173 16.33 -0.60 -9.27
C ARG A 173 15.31 -0.98 -8.20
N GLY A 174 14.02 -0.83 -8.51
CA GLY A 174 12.93 -1.13 -7.58
C GLY A 174 12.78 -0.14 -6.42
N LEU A 175 13.48 1.00 -6.44
CA LEU A 175 13.39 2.04 -5.41
C LEU A 175 13.36 3.45 -6.04
N ARG A 176 12.50 4.31 -5.51
CA ARG A 176 12.43 5.73 -5.87
C ARG A 176 12.38 6.58 -4.61
N VAL A 177 13.20 7.62 -4.58
CA VAL A 177 13.13 8.67 -3.57
C VAL A 177 12.55 9.90 -4.22
N VAL A 178 11.37 10.31 -3.78
CA VAL A 178 10.73 11.55 -4.20
C VAL A 178 11.02 12.62 -3.15
N VAL A 179 11.68 13.70 -3.56
CA VAL A 179 11.99 14.84 -2.70
C VAL A 179 11.02 15.97 -2.99
N VAL A 180 10.35 16.47 -1.96
CA VAL A 180 9.44 17.61 -2.02
C VAL A 180 9.99 18.72 -1.14
N ALA A 181 10.43 19.81 -1.76
CA ALA A 181 10.94 20.98 -1.04
C ALA A 181 9.79 21.69 -0.32
N ILE A 182 10.03 22.15 0.91
CA ILE A 182 9.03 22.82 1.74
C ILE A 182 9.31 24.32 1.73
N GLU A 183 8.39 25.09 1.13
CA GLU A 183 8.41 26.54 1.14
C GLU A 183 7.38 27.05 2.17
N ARG A 184 7.77 28.04 2.97
CA ARG A 184 6.89 28.70 3.95
C ARG A 184 6.71 30.14 3.53
N ASP A 185 5.44 30.58 3.49
CA ASP A 185 5.09 32.00 3.33
C ASP A 185 5.21 32.76 4.66
#